data_AF-A0A3D5UJN5-F1
#
_entry.id   AF-A0A3D5UJN5-F1
#
_cell.length_a   1.000
_cell.length_b   1.000
_cell.length_c   1.000
_cell.angle_alpha   90.00
_cell.angle_beta   90.00
_cell.angle_gamma   90.00
#
_symmetry.space_group_name_H-M   'P 1'
#
loop_
_entity.id
_entity.type
_entity.pdbx_description
1 polymer ?
#
loop_
_entity_poly.entity_id
_entity_poly.type
_entity_poly.pdbx_seq_one_letter_code
_entity_poly.pdbx_strand_id
1 'polypeptide(L)'
;MNLMEVFSESGSMLWAGLQITIQVTVYSLLLALVLGLILSLMGLSKTPLKWISKLYVGIIRGTPMMVQVFYFYFALPQLLQYLGYDLRFTPFTAGVV
;
A
#
# COMPACT_ATOMS: atom_id res chain seq x y z
N MET A 1 21.16 -4.34 31.61
CA MET A 1 19.92 -4.10 30.86
C MET A 1 18.95 -5.21 31.22
N ASN A 2 18.02 -4.91 32.11
CA ASN A 2 16.96 -5.84 32.48
C ASN A 2 15.72 -5.60 31.60
N LEU A 3 14.87 -6.62 31.44
CA LEU A 3 13.71 -6.56 30.55
C LEU A 3 12.81 -5.34 30.81
N MET A 4 12.65 -4.94 32.08
CA MET A 4 11.82 -3.79 32.45
C MET A 4 12.39 -2.44 32.01
N GLU A 5 13.72 -2.29 31.95
CA GLU A 5 14.35 -1.07 31.43
C GLU A 5 14.04 -0.93 29.93
N VAL A 6 14.18 -2.03 29.17
CA VAL A 6 13.89 -2.05 27.73
C VAL A 6 12.46 -1.65 27.41
N PHE A 7 11.48 -2.15 28.17
CA PHE A 7 10.07 -1.77 27.97
C PHE A 7 9.81 -0.31 28.32
N SER A 8 10.41 0.22 29.39
CA SER A 8 10.26 1.63 29.77
C SER A 8 10.90 2.58 28.76
N GLU A 9 12.03 2.20 28.17
CA GLU A 9 12.76 3.01 27.18
C GLU A 9 12.11 2.91 25.80
N SER A 10 11.61 1.73 25.41
CA SER A 10 11.04 1.48 24.08
C SER A 10 9.55 1.83 23.98
N GLY A 11 8.85 2.01 25.10
CA GLY A 11 7.40 2.21 25.12
C GLY A 11 6.94 3.39 24.26
N SER A 12 7.69 4.49 24.25
CA SER A 12 7.41 5.66 23.42
C SER A 12 7.54 5.36 21.91
N MET A 13 8.58 4.62 21.51
CA MET A 13 8.80 4.20 20.13
C MET A 13 7.72 3.21 19.65
N LEU A 14 7.35 2.24 20.50
CA LEU A 14 6.30 1.27 20.19
C LEU A 14 4.94 1.96 20.02
N TRP A 15 4.63 2.96 20.86
CA TRP A 15 3.42 3.74 20.73
C TRP A 15 3.38 4.54 19.42
N ALA A 16 4.49 5.20 19.06
CA ALA A 16 4.60 5.91 17.80
C ALA A 16 4.43 4.97 16.59
N GLY A 17 5.06 3.80 16.63
CA GLY A 17 4.93 2.78 15.58
C GLY A 17 3.50 2.23 15.44
N LEU A 18 2.81 2.05 16.57
CA LEU A 18 1.41 1.63 16.60
C LEU A 18 0.51 2.68 15.92
N GLN A 19 0.70 3.96 16.25
CA GLN A 19 -0.06 5.04 15.64
C GLN A 19 0.10 5.07 14.11
N ILE A 20 1.33 4.90 13.62
CA ILE A 20 1.60 4.83 12.17
C ILE A 20 0.92 3.61 11.55
N THR A 21 1.00 2.44 12.19
CA THR A 21 0.37 1.20 11.70
C THR A 21 -1.14 1.36 11.56
N ILE A 22 -1.79 1.96 12.56
CA ILE A 22 -3.23 2.22 12.53
C ILE A 22 -3.58 3.19 11.39
N GLN A 23 -2.84 4.30 11.27
CA GLN A 23 -3.08 5.28 10.21
C GLN A 23 -2.96 4.64 8.82
N VAL A 24 -1.85 3.94 8.54
CA VAL A 24 -1.64 3.26 7.27
C VAL A 24 -2.74 2.24 7.00
N THR A 25 -3.10 1.42 8.00
CA THR A 25 -4.15 0.40 7.85
C THR A 25 -5.49 1.02 7.50
N VAL A 26 -5.91 2.07 8.20
CA VAL A 26 -7.20 2.73 7.97
C VAL A 26 -7.26 3.34 6.57
N TYR A 27 -6.25 4.10 6.16
CA TYR A 27 -6.24 4.72 4.83
C TYR A 27 -6.16 3.68 3.71
N SER A 28 -5.31 2.66 3.86
CA SER A 28 -5.20 1.57 2.88
C SER A 28 -6.50 0.79 2.74
N LEU A 29 -7.17 0.49 3.85
CA LEU A 29 -8.41 -0.28 3.84
C LEU A 29 -9.55 0.51 3.21
N LEU A 30 -9.64 1.82 3.45
CA LEU A 30 -10.62 2.68 2.79
C LEU A 30 -10.39 2.72 1.27
N LEU A 31 -9.15 2.89 0.82
CA LEU A 31 -8.80 2.86 -0.60
C LEU A 31 -9.09 1.48 -1.23
N ALA A 32 -8.65 0.41 -0.58
CA ALA A 32 -8.85 -0.96 -1.04
C ALA A 32 -10.33 -1.33 -1.11
N LEU A 33 -11.16 -0.83 -0.19
CA LEU A 33 -12.60 -1.06 -0.22
C LEU A 33 -13.25 -0.40 -1.44
N VAL A 34 -12.94 0.89 -1.68
CA VAL A 34 -13.50 1.63 -2.82
C VAL A 34 -13.04 1.02 -4.14
N LEU A 35 -11.74 0.81 -4.32
CA LEU A 35 -11.17 0.22 -5.53
C LEU A 35 -11.64 -1.22 -5.72
N GLY A 36 -11.63 -2.03 -4.66
CA GLY A 36 -12.06 -3.42 -4.68
C GLY A 36 -13.54 -3.56 -5.04
N LEU A 37 -14.40 -2.68 -4.54
CA LEU A 37 -15.82 -2.64 -4.92
C LEU A 37 -16.00 -2.33 -6.40
N ILE A 38 -15.33 -1.29 -6.91
CA ILE A 38 -15.39 -0.91 -8.33
C ILE A 38 -14.90 -2.07 -9.21
N LEU A 39 -13.74 -2.65 -8.89
CA LEU A 39 -13.15 -3.77 -9.62
C LEU A 39 -14.03 -5.02 -9.57
N SER A 40 -14.65 -5.30 -8.42
CA SER A 40 -15.58 -6.42 -8.27
C SER A 40 -16.80 -6.28 -9.19
N LEU A 41 -17.41 -5.09 -9.20
CA LEU A 41 -18.55 -4.79 -10.08
C LEU A 41 -18.17 -4.90 -11.56
N MET A 42 -17.00 -4.38 -11.96
CA MET A 42 -16.48 -4.55 -13.32
C MET A 42 -16.28 -6.04 -13.67
N GLY A 43 -15.83 -6.85 -12.72
CA GLY A 43 -15.62 -8.29 -12.89
C GLY A 43 -16.90 -9.09 -13.19
N LEU A 44 -18.05 -8.62 -12.70
CA LEU A 44 -19.37 -9.22 -12.96
C LEU A 44 -19.98 -8.80 -14.31
N SER A 45 -19.40 -7.79 -14.96
CA SER A 45 -19.91 -7.30 -16.24
C SER A 45 -19.77 -8.32 -17.37
N LYS A 46 -20.70 -8.27 -18.33
CA LYS A 46 -20.63 -9.06 -19.58
C LYS A 46 -19.77 -8.38 -20.66
N THR A 47 -19.31 -7.16 -20.38
CA THR A 47 -18.51 -6.33 -21.30
C THR A 47 -17.01 -6.63 -21.14
N PRO A 48 -16.14 -6.09 -22.02
CA PRO A 48 -14.70 -6.24 -21.88
C PRO A 48 -14.12 -5.69 -20.56
N LEU A 49 -14.87 -4.89 -19.79
CA LEU A 49 -14.46 -4.39 -18.47
C LEU A 49 -14.11 -5.51 -17.47
N LYS A 50 -14.69 -6.71 -17.62
CA LYS A 50 -14.31 -7.86 -16.79
C LYS A 50 -12.82 -8.20 -16.90
N TRP A 51 -12.20 -7.93 -18.05
CA TRP A 51 -10.79 -8.21 -18.26
C TRP A 51 -9.88 -7.27 -17.48
N ILE A 52 -10.27 -6.00 -17.33
CA ILE A 52 -9.55 -5.03 -16.51
C ILE A 52 -9.53 -5.50 -15.05
N SER A 53 -10.69 -5.91 -14.53
CA SER A 53 -10.82 -6.47 -13.18
C SER A 53 -9.95 -7.72 -13.01
N LYS A 54 -10.04 -8.69 -13.93
CA LYS A 54 -9.24 -9.92 -13.89
C LYS A 54 -7.74 -9.65 -13.96
N LEU A 55 -7.30 -8.73 -14.82
CA LEU A 55 -5.90 -8.38 -14.98
C LEU A 55 -5.36 -7.72 -13.70
N TYR A 56 -6.07 -6.70 -13.19
CA TYR A 56 -5.68 -6.02 -11.95
C TYR A 56 -5.60 -7.00 -10.78
N VAL A 57 -6.68 -7.74 -10.52
CA VAL A 57 -6.73 -8.71 -9.41
C VAL A 57 -5.67 -9.80 -9.59
N GLY A 58 -5.45 -10.26 -10.82
CA GLY A 58 -4.42 -11.24 -11.16
C GLY A 58 -3.00 -10.74 -10.86
N ILE A 59 -2.68 -9.49 -11.20
CA ILE A 59 -1.37 -8.88 -10.91
C ILE A 59 -1.21 -8.68 -9.40
N ILE A 60 -2.18 -8.05 -8.74
CA ILE A 60 -2.08 -7.70 -7.31
C ILE A 60 -2.07 -8.94 -6.41
N ARG A 61 -2.82 -10.00 -6.76
CA ARG A 61 -2.81 -11.26 -6.00
C ARG A 61 -1.73 -12.24 -6.45
N GLY A 62 -1.18 -12.06 -7.65
CA GLY A 62 -0.15 -12.92 -8.23
C GLY A 62 1.28 -12.44 -8.01
N THR A 63 1.47 -11.21 -7.53
CA THR A 63 2.80 -10.65 -7.22
C THR A 63 3.04 -10.60 -5.71
N PRO A 64 4.26 -10.87 -5.22
CA PRO A 64 4.57 -10.78 -3.79
C PRO A 64 4.35 -9.36 -3.25
N MET A 65 3.76 -9.24 -2.06
CA MET A 65 3.52 -7.93 -1.42
C MET A 65 4.80 -7.10 -1.28
N MET A 66 5.92 -7.74 -0.95
CA MET A 66 7.22 -7.04 -0.85
C MET A 66 7.63 -6.39 -2.19
N VAL A 67 7.37 -7.07 -3.31
CA VAL A 67 7.67 -6.54 -4.65
C VAL A 67 6.80 -5.31 -4.95
N GLN A 68 5.53 -5.34 -4.55
CA GLN A 68 4.62 -4.20 -4.73
C GLN A 68 5.12 -2.98 -3.96
N VAL A 69 5.45 -3.13 -2.68
CA VAL A 69 5.98 -2.03 -1.85
C VAL A 69 7.27 -1.46 -2.46
N PHE A 70 8.19 -2.30 -2.91
CA PHE A 70 9.40 -1.83 -3.58
C PHE A 70 9.11 -1.12 -4.90
N TYR A 71 8.14 -1.59 -5.67
CA TYR A 71 7.76 -0.94 -6.90
C TYR A 71 7.20 0.47 -6.64
N PHE A 72 6.27 0.63 -5.70
CA PHE A 72 5.66 1.91 -5.39
C PHE A 72 6.62 2.89 -4.69
N TYR A 73 7.54 2.38 -3.87
CA TYR A 73 8.49 3.24 -3.16
C TYR A 73 9.72 3.63 -4.00
N PHE A 74 10.22 2.74 -4.85
CA PHE A 74 11.45 2.98 -5.62
C PHE A 74 11.22 3.13 -7.12
N ALA A 75 10.58 2.14 -7.77
CA ALA A 75 10.53 2.08 -9.23
C ALA A 75 9.59 3.11 -9.84
N LEU A 76 8.38 3.26 -9.30
CA LEU A 76 7.35 4.16 -9.83
C LEU A 76 7.77 5.64 -9.73
N PRO A 77 8.27 6.17 -8.59
CA PRO A 77 8.75 7.56 -8.52
C PRO A 77 9.89 7.84 -9.50
N GLN A 78 10.82 6.89 -9.64
CA GLN A 78 11.94 7.01 -10.59
C GLN A 78 11.46 7.06 -12.04
N LEU A 79 10.49 6.22 -12.39
CA LEU A 79 9.87 6.22 -13.72
C LEU A 79 9.14 7.54 -14.00
N LEU A 80 8.37 8.04 -13.03
CA LEU A 80 7.65 9.32 -13.16
C LEU A 80 8.62 10.50 -13.32
N GLN A 81 9.72 10.49 -12.57
CA GLN A 81 10.76 11.50 -12.69
C GLN A 81 11.43 11.48 -14.07
N TYR A 82 11.69 10.29 -14.62
CA TYR A 82 12.19 10.15 -16.00
C TYR A 82 11.22 10.72 -17.04
N LEU A 83 9.91 10.61 -16.80
CA LEU A 83 8.86 11.19 -17.64
C LEU A 83 8.64 12.71 -17.40
N GLY A 84 9.39 13.33 -16.49
CA GLY A 84 9.33 14.78 -16.20
C GLY A 84 8.41 15.18 -15.05
N TYR A 85 7.87 14.22 -14.28
CA TYR A 85 7.03 14.50 -13.10
C TYR A 85 7.85 14.35 -11.80
N ASP A 86 8.01 15.42 -11.02
CA ASP A 86 8.70 15.36 -9.71
C ASP A 86 7.77 14.87 -8.58
N LEU A 87 7.23 13.65 -8.75
CA LEU A 87 6.40 12.99 -7.75
C LEU A 87 7.29 12.20 -6.78
N ARG A 88 7.27 12.60 -5.51
CA ARG A 88 8.03 11.96 -4.44
C ARG A 88 7.10 11.18 -3.54
N PHE A 89 7.34 9.87 -3.43
CA PHE A 89 6.59 9.01 -2.54
C PHE A 89 7.32 8.94 -1.20
N THR A 90 6.67 9.41 -0.15
CA THR A 90 7.11 9.17 1.24
C THR A 90 6.86 7.71 1.63
N PRO A 91 7.56 7.16 2.63
CA PRO A 91 7.30 5.80 3.12
C PRO A 91 5.84 5.60 3.55
N PHE A 92 5.21 6.65 4.10
CA PHE A 92 3.81 6.63 4.47
C PHE A 92 2.90 6.50 3.25
N THR A 93 3.07 7.37 2.24
CA THR A 93 2.25 7.32 1.01
C THR A 93 2.45 6.04 0.22
N ALA A 94 3.67 5.48 0.19
CA ALA A 94 3.94 4.20 -0.44
C ALA A 94 3.37 3.02 0.36
N GLY A 95 3.18 3.16 1.68
CA GLY A 95 2.52 2.16 2.51
C GLY A 95 1.00 2.17 2.40
N VAL A 96 0.40 3.28 1.96
CA VAL A 96 -1.06 3.46 1.84
C VAL A 96 -1.62 2.93 0.51
N VAL A 97 -0.79 2.84 -0.53
CA VAL A 97 -1.20 2.55 -1.92
C VAL A 97 -0.59 1.24 -2.39
#